data_AF-A0A530ABJ3-F1
#
_entry.id   AF-A0A530ABJ3-F1
#
_cell.length_a   1.000
_cell.length_b   1.000
_cell.length_c   1.000
_cell.angle_alpha   90.00
_cell.angle_beta   90.00
_cell.angle_gamma   90.00
#
_symmetry.space_group_name_H-M   'P 1'
#
loop_
_entity.id
_entity.type
_entity.pdbx_description
1 polymer ?
#
loop_
_entity_poly.entity_id
_entity_poly.type
_entity_poly.pdbx_seq_one_letter_code
_entity_poly.pdbx_strand_id
1 'polypeptide(L)'
;YGCSLKVFRGSVIRSVRLYGEMHRFIPAWLATVTTPRRIAEEVVTHHARIHGQSKYGISRTFRVVLDLVFMFFFLRYRTRPGHFFGGIGIVLGVLGSLILAYLFAIKVFWGQDIGTRPMLITGFFLVIAGLQAVTSGVLAEMLSRVYLEANGALAYVARPQPAHGEGDGWHWPSKAAAAGRAKPRRK
;
A
#
# COMPACT_ATOMS: atom_id res chain seq x y z
N TYR A 1 3.91 18.50 4.42
CA TYR A 1 4.33 18.09 3.04
C TYR A 1 4.08 19.09 1.89
N GLY A 2 3.75 20.37 2.12
CA GLY A 2 3.47 21.32 1.03
C GLY A 2 4.69 22.05 0.44
N CYS A 3 5.84 21.98 1.11
CA CYS A 3 7.08 22.61 0.67
C CYS A 3 7.71 21.82 -0.50
N SER A 4 8.14 22.53 -1.54
CA SER A 4 8.85 21.94 -2.69
C SER A 4 10.32 21.66 -2.40
N LEU A 5 10.90 22.29 -1.37
CA LEU A 5 12.28 22.05 -0.96
C LEU A 5 12.37 20.70 -0.25
N LYS A 6 13.09 19.76 -0.85
CA LYS A 6 13.31 18.42 -0.33
C LYS A 6 14.76 18.02 -0.58
N VAL A 7 15.43 17.51 0.44
CA VAL A 7 16.84 17.09 0.36
C VAL A 7 16.91 15.60 0.64
N PHE A 8 17.59 14.85 -0.24
CA PHE A 8 17.71 13.40 -0.14
C PHE A 8 19.17 12.99 -0.20
N ARG A 9 19.53 11.92 0.54
CA ARG A 9 20.83 11.29 0.39
C ARG A 9 20.89 10.56 -0.96
N GLY A 10 21.98 10.77 -1.69
CA GLY A 10 22.19 10.16 -3.01
C GLY A 10 22.11 8.63 -3.02
N SER A 11 22.55 7.98 -1.95
CA SER A 11 22.45 6.51 -1.82
C SER A 11 21.01 6.01 -1.68
N VAL A 12 20.10 6.82 -1.15
CA VAL A 12 18.70 6.45 -0.93
C VAL A 12 17.86 6.75 -2.17
N ILE A 13 18.07 7.90 -2.83
CA ILE A 13 17.29 8.23 -4.02
C ILE A 13 17.60 7.29 -5.20
N ARG A 14 18.82 6.75 -5.27
CA ARG A 14 19.22 5.77 -6.30
C ARG A 14 18.52 4.42 -6.17
N SER A 15 18.04 4.05 -4.99
CA SER A 15 17.27 2.80 -4.80
C SER A 15 15.78 2.98 -5.09
N VAL A 16 15.29 4.21 -5.24
CA VAL A 16 13.90 4.50 -5.58
C VAL A 16 13.75 4.51 -7.11
N ARG A 17 13.05 3.50 -7.65
CA ARG A 17 12.64 3.49 -9.06
C ARG A 17 11.40 4.35 -9.24
N LEU A 18 11.56 5.50 -9.90
CA LEU A 18 10.46 6.40 -10.24
C LEU A 18 9.90 6.04 -11.62
N TYR A 19 8.59 5.83 -11.71
CA TYR A 19 7.88 5.61 -12.97
C TYR A 19 6.88 6.77 -13.21
N GLY A 20 6.92 7.43 -14.37
CA GLY A 20 5.94 8.48 -14.76
C GLY A 20 5.80 9.66 -13.77
N GLU A 21 4.57 10.01 -13.41
CA GLU A 21 4.21 11.10 -12.47
C GLU A 21 4.55 10.82 -10.99
N MET A 22 5.27 9.73 -10.68
CA MET A 22 5.62 9.36 -9.31
C MET A 22 6.64 10.29 -8.62
N HIS A 23 7.15 11.32 -9.31
CA HIS A 23 8.00 12.34 -8.70
C HIS A 23 7.31 13.08 -7.54
N ARG A 24 5.98 13.20 -7.58
CA ARG A 24 5.18 13.80 -6.48
C ARG A 24 5.19 12.94 -5.22
N PHE A 25 5.47 11.66 -5.40
CA PHE A 25 5.35 10.59 -4.43
C PHE A 25 6.68 10.13 -3.85
N ILE A 26 7.78 10.76 -4.25
CA ILE A 26 9.13 10.48 -3.73
C ILE A 26 9.16 10.39 -2.20
N PRO A 27 8.55 11.32 -1.41
CA PRO A 27 8.62 11.22 0.06
C PRO A 27 7.93 9.98 0.62
N ALA A 28 6.78 9.60 0.07
CA ALA A 28 6.05 8.43 0.52
C ALA A 28 6.78 7.13 0.11
N TRP A 29 7.39 7.11 -1.08
CA TRP A 29 8.23 6.01 -1.50
C TRP A 29 9.52 5.90 -0.68
N LEU A 30 10.09 7.02 -0.25
CA LEU A 30 11.25 7.01 0.64
C LEU A 30 10.94 6.37 2.00
N ALA A 31 9.71 6.51 2.48
CA ALA A 31 9.26 5.83 3.69
C ALA A 31 9.20 4.30 3.54
N THR A 32 9.15 3.75 2.32
CA THR A 32 9.18 2.29 2.10
C THR A 32 10.61 1.75 2.04
N VAL A 33 11.60 2.57 1.64
CA VAL A 33 13.02 2.15 1.54
C VAL A 33 13.88 2.58 2.72
N THR A 34 13.42 3.53 3.54
CA THR A 34 14.16 4.09 4.68
C THR A 34 13.31 4.11 5.94
N THR A 35 13.95 3.87 7.08
CA THR A 35 13.30 3.94 8.40
C THR A 35 12.77 5.35 8.67
N PRO A 36 11.53 5.50 9.19
CA PRO A 36 10.94 6.81 9.50
C PRO A 36 11.81 7.69 10.41
N ARG A 37 12.61 7.10 11.31
CA ARG A 37 13.56 7.81 12.19
C ARG A 37 14.64 8.62 11.46
N ARG A 38 14.86 8.37 10.16
CA ARG A 38 15.85 9.09 9.32
C ARG A 38 15.21 10.18 8.45
N ILE A 39 13.91 10.39 8.59
CA ILE A 39 13.16 11.43 7.91
C ILE A 39 12.84 12.51 8.94
N ALA A 40 13.30 13.73 8.70
CA ALA A 40 13.02 14.89 9.54
C ALA A 40 12.40 15.99 8.67
N GLU A 41 11.48 16.75 9.26
CA GLU A 41 10.95 17.97 8.68
C GLU A 41 11.55 19.14 9.45
N GLU A 42 12.17 20.07 8.72
CA GLU A 42 12.73 21.29 9.29
C GLU A 42 11.82 22.46 8.93
N VAL A 43 11.56 23.33 9.91
CA VAL A 43 10.73 24.52 9.68
C VAL A 43 11.51 25.51 8.82
N VAL A 44 10.95 25.88 7.67
CA VAL A 44 11.53 26.85 6.75
C VAL A 44 10.59 28.04 6.58
N THR A 45 11.17 29.25 6.61
CA THR A 45 10.43 30.49 6.42
C THR A 45 10.09 30.66 4.94
N HIS A 46 8.80 30.69 4.63
CA HIS A 46 8.31 30.91 3.27
C HIS A 46 8.04 32.41 3.05
N HIS A 47 8.73 33.01 2.09
CA HIS A 47 8.47 34.38 1.68
C HIS A 47 7.27 34.46 0.74
N ALA A 48 6.50 35.56 0.86
CA ALA A 48 5.38 35.82 -0.03
C ALA A 48 5.85 35.92 -1.47
N ARG A 49 5.07 35.33 -2.39
CA ARG A 49 5.37 35.34 -3.81
C ARG A 49 5.20 36.75 -4.36
N ILE A 50 6.27 37.33 -4.91
CA ILE A 50 6.27 38.70 -5.42
C ILE A 50 5.66 38.79 -6.83
N HIS A 51 5.74 37.71 -7.63
CA HIS A 51 5.30 37.68 -9.02
C HIS A 51 4.52 36.41 -9.40
N GLY A 52 3.48 36.58 -10.22
CA GLY A 52 2.69 35.51 -10.84
C GLY A 52 1.49 35.03 -10.02
N GLN A 53 0.50 34.44 -10.68
CA GLN A 53 -0.70 33.92 -10.03
C GLN A 53 -0.52 32.47 -9.55
N SER A 54 -1.28 32.12 -8.50
CA SER A 54 -1.37 30.77 -7.97
C SER A 54 -2.04 29.84 -8.99
N LYS A 55 -1.37 28.74 -9.37
CA LYS A 55 -1.95 27.69 -10.24
C LYS A 55 -2.75 26.65 -9.45
N TYR A 56 -3.14 26.95 -8.20
CA TYR A 56 -3.96 26.07 -7.39
C TYR A 56 -5.44 26.27 -7.75
N GLY A 57 -5.95 25.43 -8.66
CA GLY A 57 -7.38 25.36 -9.00
C GLY A 57 -8.07 24.16 -8.35
N ILE A 58 -9.40 24.17 -8.32
CA ILE A 58 -10.25 23.08 -7.81
C ILE A 58 -10.00 21.75 -8.54
N SER A 59 -9.65 21.80 -9.83
CA SER A 59 -9.25 20.63 -10.62
C SER A 59 -8.02 19.90 -10.05
N ARG A 60 -7.18 20.59 -9.27
CA ARG A 60 -6.02 20.00 -8.60
C ARG A 60 -6.43 19.13 -7.42
N THR A 61 -7.52 19.47 -6.72
CA THR A 61 -8.01 18.69 -5.56
C THR A 61 -8.40 17.28 -5.97
N PHE A 62 -9.15 17.12 -7.07
CA PHE A 62 -9.52 15.80 -7.58
C PHE A 62 -8.31 14.97 -8.00
N ARG A 63 -7.32 15.59 -8.67
CA ARG A 63 -6.06 14.91 -9.01
C ARG A 63 -5.33 14.45 -7.77
N VAL A 64 -5.26 15.30 -6.73
CA VAL A 64 -4.63 14.95 -5.45
C VAL A 64 -5.35 13.78 -4.78
N VAL A 65 -6.68 13.75 -4.76
CA VAL A 65 -7.44 12.61 -4.19
C VAL A 65 -7.16 11.31 -4.94
N LEU A 66 -7.21 11.34 -6.28
CA LEU A 66 -6.87 10.17 -7.10
C LEU A 66 -5.43 9.71 -6.84
N ASP A 67 -4.48 10.65 -6.80
CA ASP A 67 -3.08 10.44 -6.48
C ASP A 67 -2.90 9.74 -5.10
N LEU A 68 -3.67 10.14 -4.09
CA LEU A 68 -3.71 9.51 -2.76
C LEU A 68 -4.27 8.08 -2.80
N VAL A 69 -5.34 7.83 -3.56
CA VAL A 69 -5.91 6.50 -3.73
C VAL A 69 -4.90 5.57 -4.41
N PHE A 70 -4.24 6.04 -5.48
CA PHE A 70 -3.17 5.30 -6.15
C PHE A 70 -2.01 5.00 -5.21
N MET A 71 -1.58 6.00 -4.42
CA MET A 71 -0.53 5.82 -3.41
C MET A 71 -0.91 4.76 -2.40
N PHE A 72 -2.10 4.86 -1.80
CA PHE A 72 -2.59 3.92 -0.81
C PHE A 72 -2.62 2.50 -1.39
N PHE A 73 -3.15 2.35 -2.60
CA PHE A 73 -3.15 1.08 -3.32
C PHE A 73 -1.73 0.53 -3.50
N PHE A 74 -0.80 1.34 -4.02
CA PHE A 74 0.58 0.89 -4.27
C PHE A 74 1.33 0.54 -2.98
N LEU A 75 1.21 1.33 -1.92
CA LEU A 75 1.90 1.03 -0.66
C LEU A 75 1.35 -0.23 0.01
N ARG A 76 0.03 -0.42 -0.04
CA ARG A 76 -0.63 -1.50 0.70
C ARG A 76 -0.75 -2.81 -0.10
N TYR A 77 -0.94 -2.73 -1.41
CA TYR A 77 -1.32 -3.86 -2.25
C TYR A 77 -0.35 -4.16 -3.39
N ARG A 78 0.81 -3.50 -3.51
CA ARG A 78 1.81 -3.80 -4.56
C ARG A 78 2.18 -5.28 -4.64
N THR A 79 2.29 -5.96 -3.50
CA THR A 79 2.68 -7.39 -3.45
C THR A 79 1.50 -8.35 -3.54
N ARG A 80 0.25 -7.86 -3.36
CA ARG A 80 -0.98 -8.66 -3.38
C ARG A 80 -2.16 -7.86 -3.95
N PRO A 81 -2.09 -7.39 -5.20
CA PRO A 81 -3.13 -6.54 -5.79
C PRO A 81 -4.47 -7.28 -5.92
N GLY A 82 -4.46 -8.62 -5.97
CA GLY A 82 -5.67 -9.43 -6.04
C GLY A 82 -6.61 -9.23 -4.85
N HIS A 83 -6.10 -8.94 -3.65
CA HIS A 83 -6.96 -8.70 -2.47
C HIS A 83 -7.80 -7.42 -2.60
N PHE A 84 -7.28 -6.39 -3.25
CA PHE A 84 -8.00 -5.13 -3.42
C PHE A 84 -9.17 -5.29 -4.39
N PHE A 85 -8.87 -5.76 -5.61
CA PHE A 85 -9.88 -5.93 -6.66
C PHE A 85 -10.81 -7.11 -6.38
N GLY A 86 -10.30 -8.21 -5.82
CA GLY A 86 -11.11 -9.35 -5.40
C GLY A 86 -12.06 -8.99 -4.27
N GLY A 87 -11.62 -8.21 -3.28
CA GLY A 87 -12.49 -7.73 -2.20
C GLY A 87 -13.65 -6.87 -2.72
N ILE A 88 -13.36 -5.89 -3.58
CA ILE A 88 -14.38 -5.06 -4.23
C ILE A 88 -15.30 -5.92 -5.10
N GLY A 89 -14.73 -6.86 -5.86
CA GLY A 89 -15.48 -7.72 -6.77
C GLY A 89 -16.46 -8.63 -6.05
N ILE A 90 -16.07 -9.23 -4.92
CA ILE A 90 -16.96 -10.04 -4.09
C ILE A 90 -18.10 -9.18 -3.52
N VAL A 91 -17.81 -7.99 -2.99
CA VAL A 91 -18.84 -7.10 -2.42
C VAL A 91 -19.86 -6.71 -3.50
N LEU A 92 -19.41 -6.28 -4.67
CA LEU A 92 -20.30 -5.92 -5.79
C LEU A 92 -21.08 -7.13 -6.30
N GLY A 93 -20.43 -8.29 -6.41
CA GLY A 93 -21.06 -9.54 -6.85
C GLY A 93 -22.14 -10.03 -5.89
N VAL A 94 -21.90 -9.96 -4.57
CA VAL A 94 -22.88 -10.31 -3.53
C VAL A 94 -24.05 -9.33 -3.55
N LEU A 95 -23.79 -8.02 -3.57
CA LEU A 95 -24.85 -7.00 -3.64
C LEU A 95 -25.71 -7.16 -4.91
N GLY A 96 -25.08 -7.33 -6.08
CA GLY A 96 -25.79 -7.58 -7.33
C GLY A 96 -26.61 -8.87 -7.30
N SER A 97 -26.04 -9.95 -6.76
CA SER A 97 -26.72 -11.24 -6.62
C SER A 97 -27.92 -11.15 -5.67
N LEU A 98 -27.82 -10.42 -4.57
CA LEU A 98 -28.93 -10.22 -3.63
C LEU A 98 -30.08 -9.45 -4.28
N ILE A 99 -29.79 -8.41 -5.06
CA ILE A 99 -30.81 -7.65 -5.81
C ILE A 99 -31.50 -8.55 -6.83
N LEU A 100 -30.75 -9.35 -7.57
CA LEU A 100 -31.30 -10.27 -8.56
C LEU A 100 -32.11 -11.40 -7.89
N ALA A 101 -31.63 -11.95 -6.77
CA ALA A 101 -32.35 -12.98 -6.01
C ALA A 101 -33.67 -12.44 -5.45
N TYR A 102 -33.68 -11.20 -4.94
CA TYR A 102 -34.89 -10.53 -4.49
C TYR A 102 -35.91 -10.36 -5.62
N LEU A 103 -35.47 -9.88 -6.78
CA LEU A 103 -36.34 -9.73 -7.95
C LEU A 103 -36.82 -11.09 -8.47
N PHE A 104 -35.96 -12.10 -8.47
CA PHE A 104 -36.32 -13.46 -8.84
C PHE A 104 -37.42 -14.02 -7.94
N ALA A 105 -37.32 -13.82 -6.62
CA ALA A 105 -38.36 -14.21 -5.68
C ALA A 105 -39.70 -13.53 -5.99
N ILE A 106 -39.71 -12.23 -6.28
CA ILE A 106 -40.93 -11.51 -6.69
C ILE A 106 -41.53 -12.12 -7.97
N LYS A 107 -40.69 -12.52 -8.93
CA LYS A 107 -41.15 -13.14 -10.17
C LYS A 107 -41.90 -14.43 -9.92
N VAL A 108 -41.32 -15.29 -9.08
CA VAL A 108 -41.78 -16.66 -8.86
C VAL A 108 -42.98 -16.68 -7.93
N PHE A 109 -42.97 -15.90 -6.85
CA PHE A 109 -44.05 -15.93 -5.85
C PHE A 109 -45.23 -15.02 -6.18
N TRP A 110 -44.99 -13.84 -6.77
CA TRP A 110 -46.03 -12.85 -7.06
C TRP A 110 -46.38 -12.73 -8.54
N GLY A 111 -45.66 -13.41 -9.45
CA GLY A 111 -45.94 -13.38 -10.88
C GLY A 111 -45.82 -11.99 -11.53
N GLN A 112 -45.19 -11.02 -10.85
CA GLN A 112 -45.11 -9.65 -11.35
C GLN A 112 -44.02 -9.49 -12.42
N ASP A 113 -44.28 -8.60 -13.38
CA ASP A 113 -43.29 -8.19 -14.35
C ASP A 113 -42.16 -7.36 -13.72
N ILE A 114 -40.92 -7.74 -14.07
CA ILE A 114 -39.69 -7.19 -13.50
C ILE A 114 -38.87 -6.43 -14.54
N GLY A 115 -39.14 -6.63 -15.84
CA GLY A 115 -38.34 -6.08 -16.93
C GLY A 115 -38.24 -4.55 -16.93
N THR A 116 -39.23 -3.85 -16.38
CA THR A 116 -39.27 -2.38 -16.32
C THR A 116 -38.61 -1.79 -15.07
N ARG A 117 -38.21 -2.63 -14.10
CA ARG A 117 -37.64 -2.15 -12.83
C ARG A 117 -36.16 -1.82 -13.00
N PRO A 118 -35.71 -0.59 -12.70
CA PRO A 118 -34.31 -0.21 -12.85
C PRO A 118 -33.37 -1.08 -12.00
N MET A 119 -33.87 -1.63 -10.88
CA MET A 119 -33.12 -2.57 -10.03
C MET A 119 -32.63 -3.83 -10.77
N LEU A 120 -33.35 -4.31 -11.81
CA LEU A 120 -32.90 -5.47 -12.59
C LEU A 120 -31.60 -5.15 -13.34
N ILE A 121 -31.59 -4.01 -14.02
CA ILE A 121 -30.44 -3.52 -14.77
C ILE A 121 -29.27 -3.24 -13.81
N THR A 122 -29.53 -2.57 -12.69
CA THR A 122 -28.51 -2.31 -11.67
C THR A 122 -27.92 -3.59 -11.11
N GLY A 123 -28.75 -4.58 -10.74
CA GLY A 123 -28.28 -5.87 -10.22
C GLY A 123 -27.41 -6.62 -11.22
N PHE A 124 -27.82 -6.66 -12.49
CA PHE A 124 -27.06 -7.28 -13.57
C PHE A 124 -25.68 -6.63 -13.77
N PHE A 125 -25.63 -5.30 -13.88
CA PHE A 125 -24.35 -4.59 -14.03
C PHE A 125 -23.46 -4.70 -12.80
N LEU A 126 -24.03 -4.78 -11.59
CA LEU A 126 -23.25 -5.02 -10.37
C LEU A 126 -22.58 -6.41 -10.38
N VAL A 127 -23.28 -7.45 -10.82
CA VAL A 127 -22.70 -8.80 -10.95
C VAL A 127 -21.58 -8.81 -11.98
N ILE A 128 -21.79 -8.20 -13.16
CA ILE A 128 -20.75 -8.10 -14.19
C ILE A 128 -19.55 -7.30 -13.69
N ALA A 129 -19.77 -6.15 -13.06
CA ALA A 129 -18.70 -5.34 -12.48
C ALA A 129 -17.94 -6.11 -11.39
N GLY A 130 -18.65 -6.89 -10.56
CA GLY A 130 -18.06 -7.76 -9.56
C GLY A 130 -17.15 -8.82 -10.19
N LEU A 131 -17.64 -9.54 -11.21
CA LEU A 131 -16.87 -10.53 -11.95
C LEU A 131 -15.64 -9.91 -12.62
N GLN A 132 -15.79 -8.75 -13.28
CA GLN A 132 -14.69 -8.02 -13.93
C GLN A 132 -13.63 -7.54 -12.93
N ALA A 133 -14.03 -7.14 -11.72
CA ALA A 133 -13.09 -6.78 -10.68
C ALA A 133 -12.32 -8.02 -10.18
N VAL A 134 -12.98 -9.17 -10.00
CA VAL A 134 -12.29 -10.41 -9.61
C VAL A 134 -11.28 -10.84 -10.68
N THR A 135 -11.66 -10.86 -11.96
CA THR A 135 -10.75 -11.23 -13.05
C THR A 135 -9.57 -10.26 -13.15
N SER A 136 -9.82 -8.95 -13.02
CA SER A 136 -8.77 -7.93 -12.97
C SER A 136 -7.82 -8.14 -11.79
N GLY A 137 -8.34 -8.57 -10.64
CA GLY A 137 -7.54 -8.90 -9.47
C GLY A 137 -6.60 -10.08 -9.70
N VAL A 138 -7.07 -11.15 -10.33
CA VAL A 138 -6.24 -12.30 -10.69
C VAL A 138 -5.16 -11.91 -11.70
N LEU A 139 -5.52 -11.14 -12.73
CA LEU A 139 -4.56 -10.64 -13.72
C LEU A 139 -3.50 -9.74 -13.07
N ALA A 140 -3.91 -8.84 -12.18
CA ALA A 140 -2.98 -7.97 -11.46
C ALA A 140 -2.03 -8.77 -10.56
N GLU A 141 -2.51 -9.83 -9.91
CA GLU A 141 -1.70 -10.72 -9.09
C GLU A 141 -0.64 -11.45 -9.93
N MET A 142 -1.02 -11.96 -11.11
CA MET A 142 -0.10 -12.60 -12.06
C MET A 142 0.96 -11.60 -12.56
N LEU A 143 0.54 -10.40 -12.97
CA LEU A 143 1.45 -9.35 -13.43
C LEU A 143 2.44 -8.91 -12.34
N SER A 144 1.97 -8.82 -11.09
CA SER A 144 2.85 -8.49 -9.95
C SER A 144 3.91 -9.56 -9.73
N ARG A 145 3.53 -10.84 -9.79
CA ARG A 145 4.48 -11.97 -9.66
C ARG A 145 5.53 -11.96 -10.75
N VAL A 146 5.11 -11.83 -12.01
CA VAL A 146 6.01 -11.73 -13.17
C VAL A 146 6.94 -10.53 -13.02
N TYR A 147 6.44 -9.37 -12.60
CA TYR A 147 7.25 -8.15 -12.41
C TYR A 147 8.30 -8.31 -11.30
N LEU A 148 7.93 -8.94 -10.17
CA LEU A 148 8.85 -9.15 -9.05
C LEU A 148 9.93 -10.17 -9.40
N GLU A 149 9.54 -11.26 -10.07
CA GLU A 149 10.44 -12.31 -10.54
C GLU A 149 11.42 -11.79 -11.60
N ALA A 150 10.93 -11.04 -12.59
CA ALA A 150 11.75 -10.47 -13.66
C ALA A 150 12.78 -9.42 -13.16
N ASN A 151 12.47 -8.69 -12.08
CA ASN A 151 13.38 -7.67 -11.55
C ASN A 151 14.38 -8.20 -10.53
N GLY A 152 14.34 -9.50 -10.16
CA GLY A 152 15.14 -10.04 -9.05
C GLY A 152 14.94 -9.26 -7.74
N ALA A 153 13.83 -8.54 -7.63
CA ALA A 153 13.59 -7.59 -6.56
C ALA A 153 13.13 -8.38 -5.34
N LEU A 154 14.08 -8.68 -4.45
CA LEU A 154 13.80 -9.29 -3.16
C LEU A 154 12.73 -8.45 -2.43
N ALA A 155 11.74 -9.14 -1.85
CA ALA A 155 10.66 -8.49 -1.10
C ALA A 155 11.16 -7.76 0.17
N TYR A 156 12.44 -7.92 0.50
CA TYR A 156 13.12 -7.30 1.63
C TYR A 156 14.45 -6.70 1.18
N VAL A 157 14.81 -5.56 1.77
CA VAL A 157 16.14 -4.96 1.63
C VAL A 157 16.95 -5.39 2.85
N ALA A 158 17.77 -6.43 2.73
CA ALA A 158 18.79 -6.72 3.72
C ALA A 158 19.94 -5.72 3.55
N ARG A 159 20.28 -4.98 4.61
CA ARG A 159 21.54 -4.22 4.62
C ARG A 159 22.67 -5.19 4.94
N PRO A 160 23.85 -5.04 4.31
CA PRO A 160 25.05 -5.69 4.80
C PRO A 160 25.25 -5.30 6.27
N GLN A 161 25.18 -6.27 7.17
CA GLN A 161 25.69 -6.10 8.52
C GLN A 161 27.22 -5.99 8.36
N PRO A 162 27.93 -5.03 8.98
CA PRO A 162 29.38 -5.12 9.06
C PRO A 162 29.75 -6.50 9.60
N ALA A 163 30.77 -7.13 9.02
CA ALA A 163 31.23 -8.45 9.46
C ALA A 163 31.45 -8.39 10.98
N HIS A 164 30.83 -9.33 11.70
CA HIS A 164 31.04 -9.45 13.13
C HIS A 164 32.55 -9.63 13.37
N GLY A 165 33.13 -8.79 14.22
CA GLY A 165 34.50 -9.00 14.66
C GLY A 165 34.60 -10.33 15.40
N GLU A 166 35.80 -10.92 15.48
CA GLU A 166 36.05 -12.21 16.13
C GLU A 166 35.60 -12.26 17.61
N GLY A 167 35.31 -11.10 18.22
CA GLY A 167 34.76 -10.95 19.57
C GLY A 167 33.27 -10.58 19.68
N ASP A 168 32.54 -10.36 18.58
CA ASP A 168 31.12 -9.93 18.57
C ASP A 168 30.12 -11.09 18.70
N GLY A 169 30.62 -12.33 18.84
CA GLY A 169 29.80 -13.51 19.09
C GLY A 169 29.19 -13.49 20.50
N TRP A 170 28.06 -14.19 20.65
CA TRP A 170 27.47 -14.43 21.97
C TRP A 170 28.42 -15.26 22.84
N HIS A 171 29.01 -14.66 23.87
CA HIS A 171 29.88 -15.36 24.82
C HIS A 171 29.03 -16.07 25.87
N TRP A 172 29.15 -17.39 25.96
CA TRP A 172 28.61 -18.13 27.09
C TRP A 172 29.33 -17.68 28.37
N PRO A 173 28.62 -17.39 29.48
CA PRO A 173 29.28 -17.05 30.73
C PRO A 173 30.22 -18.19 31.13
N SER A 174 31.52 -17.90 31.20
CA SER A 174 32.51 -18.89 31.63
C SER A 174 32.18 -19.36 33.05
N LYS A 175 32.43 -20.65 33.35
CA LYS A 175 32.09 -21.26 34.65
C LYS A 175 32.63 -20.48 35.87
N ALA A 176 33.68 -19.68 35.69
CA ALA A 176 34.22 -18.79 36.72
C ALA A 176 33.24 -17.69 37.17
N ALA A 177 32.43 -17.13 36.26
CA ALA A 177 31.44 -16.10 36.60
C ALA A 177 30.21 -16.69 37.32
N ALA A 178 29.89 -17.97 37.09
CA ALA A 178 28.81 -18.68 37.78
C ALA A 178 29.18 -19.12 39.20
N ALA A 179 30.47 -19.35 39.48
CA ALA A 179 30.95 -19.82 40.78
C ALA A 179 31.08 -18.71 41.85
N GLY A 180 31.09 -17.42 41.45
CA GLY A 180 31.36 -16.28 42.35
C GLY A 180 30.17 -15.77 43.18
N ARG A 181 28.99 -16.40 43.13
CA ARG A 181 27.79 -15.93 43.87
C ARG A 181 27.16 -17.02 44.76
N ALA A 182 27.97 -17.80 45.48
CA ALA A 182 27.45 -18.56 46.61
C ALA A 182 27.41 -17.65 47.85
N LYS A 183 26.23 -17.06 48.14
CA LYS A 183 25.98 -16.31 49.38
C LYS A 183 26.18 -17.25 50.60
N PRO A 184 26.86 -16.82 51.69
CA PRO A 184 27.00 -17.65 52.87
C PRO A 184 25.63 -17.85 53.52
N ARG A 185 25.25 -19.11 53.73
CA ARG A 185 24.04 -19.53 54.42
C ARG A 185 24.19 -19.19 55.91
N ARG A 186 23.49 -18.18 56.42
CA ARG A 186 23.41 -17.90 57.86
C ARG A 186 22.64 -19.04 58.54
N LYS A 187 23.21 -19.57 59.65
CA LYS A 187 22.49 -20.39 60.63
C LYS A 187 21.57 -19.50 61.47
#